data_AF-A0A5K0Y6I5-F1
#
_entry.id   AF-A0A5K0Y6I5-F1
#
_cell.length_a   1.000
_cell.length_b   1.000
_cell.length_c   1.000
_cell.angle_alpha   90.00
_cell.angle_beta   90.00
_cell.angle_gamma   90.00
#
_symmetry.space_group_name_H-M   'P 1'
#
loop_
_entity.id
_entity.type
_entity.pdbx_description
1 polymer ?
#
loop_
_entity_poly.entity_id
_entity_poly.type
_entity_poly.pdbx_seq_one_letter_code
_entity_poly.pdbx_strand_id
1 'polypeptide(L)'
;FTGRKPTEEQFDGDFSLRQWVAEAFPVAISDVIDSHIFNESDTTPTERSAAMNELLVMIMEIGLSCSRVSPNERMDMKEVVVGLRRIRQKIRMIKG
;
A
#
# COMPACT_ATOMS: atom_id res chain seq x y z
N PHE A 1 -7.42 3.06 -2.20
CA PHE A 1 -6.07 2.99 -1.62
C PHE A 1 -5.29 4.23 -1.95
N THR A 2 -5.08 4.61 -3.21
CA THR A 2 -4.44 5.90 -3.53
C THR A 2 -5.41 7.03 -3.86
N GLY A 3 -6.66 6.70 -4.18
CA GLY A 3 -7.66 7.66 -4.64
C GLY A 3 -7.42 8.16 -6.07
N ARG A 4 -6.38 7.64 -6.75
CA ARG A 4 -5.90 8.07 -8.07
C ARG A 4 -6.12 7.02 -9.13
N LYS A 5 -6.38 7.43 -10.37
CA LYS A 5 -6.51 6.55 -11.54
C LYS A 5 -5.22 6.55 -12.37
N PRO A 6 -4.79 5.39 -12.91
CA PRO A 6 -3.63 5.33 -13.81
C PRO A 6 -3.76 6.17 -15.09
N THR A 7 -4.97 6.63 -15.42
CA THR A 7 -5.28 7.41 -16.63
C THR A 7 -5.38 8.92 -16.37
N GLU A 8 -5.07 9.38 -15.15
CA GLU A 8 -4.96 10.82 -14.88
C GLU A 8 -3.79 11.41 -15.65
N GLU A 9 -3.92 12.67 -16.10
CA GLU A 9 -2.93 13.38 -16.92
C GLU A 9 -1.52 13.38 -16.32
N GLN A 10 -1.42 13.43 -14.99
CA GLN A 10 -0.14 13.37 -14.28
C GLN A 10 0.63 12.05 -14.46
N PHE A 11 -0.02 11.00 -14.98
CA PHE A 11 0.59 9.70 -15.22
C PHE A 11 0.71 9.46 -16.74
N ASP A 12 1.71 10.09 -17.35
CA ASP A 12 2.00 9.98 -18.78
C ASP A 12 3.42 9.48 -19.04
N GLY A 13 3.66 9.04 -20.28
CA GLY A 13 4.97 8.58 -20.74
C GLY A 13 5.64 7.59 -19.78
N ASP A 14 6.75 8.02 -19.20
CA ASP A 14 7.58 7.23 -18.30
C ASP A 14 7.23 7.40 -16.82
N PHE A 15 6.18 8.16 -16.46
CA PHE A 15 5.75 8.37 -15.07
C PHE A 15 4.38 7.72 -14.82
N SER A 16 4.41 6.54 -14.21
CA SER A 16 3.21 5.75 -13.91
C SER A 16 2.74 5.91 -12.47
N LEU A 17 1.47 5.59 -12.20
CA LEU A 17 0.93 5.47 -10.84
C LEU A 17 1.82 4.57 -9.95
N ARG A 18 2.42 3.53 -10.52
CA ARG A 18 3.35 2.64 -9.81
C ARG A 18 4.61 3.39 -9.38
N GLN A 19 5.22 4.20 -10.26
CA GLN A 19 6.43 4.95 -9.92
C GLN A 19 6.15 5.98 -8.83
N TRP A 20 5.05 6.71 -8.93
CA TRP A 20 4.62 7.64 -7.89
C TRP A 20 4.47 6.96 -6.51
N VAL A 21 3.85 5.77 -6.46
CA VAL A 21 3.76 4.99 -5.21
C VAL A 21 5.13 4.48 -4.76
N ALA A 22 6.00 4.05 -5.69
CA ALA A 22 7.33 3.54 -5.37
C ALA A 22 8.26 4.62 -4.79
N GLU A 23 8.15 5.87 -5.27
CA GLU A 23 8.93 7.01 -4.77
C GLU A 23 8.55 7.39 -3.33
N ALA A 24 7.28 7.23 -2.97
CA ALA A 24 6.80 7.47 -1.61
C ALA A 24 7.10 6.31 -0.65
N PHE A 25 7.37 5.11 -1.16
CA PHE A 25 7.55 3.91 -0.35
C PHE A 25 8.95 3.82 0.29
N PRO A 26 9.09 3.36 1.55
CA PRO A 26 8.03 3.08 2.52
C PRO A 26 7.66 4.29 3.40
N VAL A 27 8.50 5.34 3.42
CA VAL A 27 8.48 6.39 4.45
C VAL A 27 7.31 7.35 4.31
N ALA A 28 7.01 7.78 3.09
CA ALA A 28 5.99 8.76 2.77
C ALA A 28 4.71 8.10 2.25
N ILE A 29 4.46 6.83 2.60
CA ILE A 29 3.34 6.09 2.01
C ILE A 29 1.99 6.74 2.31
N SER A 30 1.84 7.38 3.46
CA SER A 30 0.64 8.16 3.81
C SER A 30 0.27 9.20 2.76
N ASP A 31 1.25 9.76 2.07
CA ASP A 31 1.08 10.89 1.15
C ASP A 31 0.47 10.45 -0.18
N VAL A 32 0.56 9.15 -0.48
CA VAL A 32 -0.02 8.54 -1.68
C VAL A 32 -1.28 7.74 -1.38
N ILE A 33 -1.72 7.70 -0.12
CA ILE A 33 -2.97 7.04 0.27
C ILE A 33 -4.14 8.03 0.22
N ASP A 34 -5.29 7.53 -0.21
CA ASP A 34 -6.56 8.24 -0.17
C ASP A 34 -6.89 8.67 1.26
N SER A 35 -7.05 9.98 1.47
CA SER A 35 -7.33 10.54 2.81
C SER A 35 -8.62 10.00 3.42
N HIS A 36 -9.58 9.53 2.60
CA HIS A 36 -10.80 8.91 3.10
C HIS A 36 -10.54 7.58 3.83
N ILE A 37 -9.40 6.92 3.61
CA ILE A 37 -9.02 5.70 4.31
C ILE A 37 -8.61 6.00 5.77
N PHE A 38 -8.09 7.19 6.03
CA PHE A 38 -7.67 7.61 7.38
C PHE A 38 -8.81 8.24 8.20
N ASN A 39 -9.84 8.78 7.54
CA ASN A 39 -10.91 9.55 8.17
C ASN A 39 -12.01 8.72 8.87
N GLU A 40 -11.94 7.39 8.87
CA GLU A 40 -12.97 6.54 9.50
C GLU A 40 -12.75 6.24 10.99
N SER A 41 -11.71 6.78 11.65
CA SER A 41 -11.52 6.54 13.09
C SER A 41 -11.27 7.81 13.90
N ASP A 42 -12.31 8.26 14.61
CA ASP A 42 -12.29 9.22 15.74
C ASP A 42 -11.55 8.64 16.97
N THR A 43 -10.33 8.15 16.79
CA THR A 43 -9.55 7.55 17.88
C THR A 43 -8.14 8.08 17.95
N THR A 44 -7.70 8.27 19.19
CA THR A 44 -6.47 8.94 19.62
C THR A 44 -5.21 8.50 18.86
N PRO A 45 -4.23 9.41 18.66
CA PRO A 45 -3.59 9.55 17.34
C PRO A 45 -2.31 8.75 17.08
N THR A 46 -1.80 7.93 17.99
CA THR A 46 -0.40 7.44 17.86
C THR A 46 -0.27 5.96 17.54
N GLU A 47 -0.76 5.05 18.38
CA GLU A 47 -0.49 3.60 18.20
C GLU A 47 -1.34 2.97 17.09
N ARG A 48 -2.63 3.34 16.99
CA ARG A 48 -3.51 2.87 15.91
C ARG A 48 -3.05 3.40 14.55
N SER A 49 -2.55 4.64 14.53
CA SER A 49 -1.96 5.27 13.35
C SER A 49 -0.69 4.54 12.91
N ALA A 50 0.21 4.21 13.85
CA ALA A 50 1.41 3.42 13.57
C ALA A 50 1.07 2.02 13.02
N ALA A 51 0.13 1.31 13.65
CA ALA A 51 -0.29 -0.02 13.20
C ALA A 51 -0.95 0.01 11.80
N MET A 52 -1.71 1.07 11.49
CA MET A 52 -2.24 1.31 10.14
C MET A 52 -1.14 1.61 9.13
N ASN A 53 -0.16 2.45 9.46
CA ASN A 53 0.97 2.74 8.58
C ASN A 53 1.76 1.46 8.28
N GLU A 54 2.01 0.61 9.28
CA GLU A 54 2.65 -0.69 9.06
C GLU A 54 1.82 -1.59 8.14
N LEU A 55 0.49 -1.60 8.25
CA LEU A 55 -0.38 -2.32 7.31
C LEU A 55 -0.28 -1.77 5.90
N LEU A 56 -0.27 -0.45 5.73
CA LEU A 56 -0.14 0.20 4.43
C LEU A 56 1.19 -0.15 3.78
N VAL A 57 2.30 -0.11 4.52
CA VAL A 57 3.62 -0.53 4.04
C VAL A 57 3.57 -1.98 3.57
N MET A 58 3.04 -2.92 4.36
CA MET A 58 2.95 -4.33 3.96
C MET A 58 2.10 -4.55 2.70
N ILE A 59 0.96 -3.86 2.59
CA ILE A 59 0.09 -3.96 1.41
C ILE A 59 0.81 -3.43 0.16
N MET A 60 1.48 -2.28 0.30
CA MET A 60 2.17 -1.62 -0.81
C MET A 60 3.43 -2.38 -1.23
N GLU A 61 4.16 -2.98 -0.30
CA GLU A 61 5.29 -3.85 -0.61
C GLU A 61 4.88 -5.04 -1.50
N ILE A 62 3.77 -5.71 -1.15
CA ILE A 62 3.21 -6.78 -1.99
C ILE A 62 2.75 -6.23 -3.34
N GLY A 63 2.01 -5.11 -3.35
CA GLY A 63 1.50 -4.50 -4.58
C GLY A 63 2.60 -4.07 -5.55
N LEU A 64 3.65 -3.43 -5.05
CA LEU A 64 4.82 -3.01 -5.83
C LEU A 64 5.60 -4.20 -6.37
N SER A 65 5.74 -5.27 -5.57
CA SER A 65 6.41 -6.49 -6.00
C SER A 65 5.61 -7.26 -7.05
N CYS A 66 4.29 -7.30 -6.94
CA CYS A 66 3.40 -7.92 -7.94
C CYS A 66 3.33 -7.14 -9.25
N SER A 67 3.52 -5.82 -9.19
CA SER A 67 3.39 -4.90 -10.34
C SER A 67 4.71 -4.57 -11.04
N ARG A 68 5.78 -5.33 -10.77
CA ARG A 68 7.04 -5.18 -11.52
C ARG A 68 6.80 -5.39 -13.02
N VAL A 69 7.47 -4.56 -13.82
CA VAL A 69 7.32 -4.52 -15.29
C VAL A 69 7.69 -5.88 -15.86
N SER A 70 8.88 -6.37 -15.51
CA SER A 70 9.34 -7.71 -15.90
C SER A 70 8.55 -8.79 -15.14
N PRO A 71 7.91 -9.74 -15.83
CA PRO A 71 7.21 -10.86 -15.19
C PRO A 71 8.10 -11.68 -14.27
N ASN A 72 9.37 -11.86 -14.63
CA ASN A 72 10.33 -12.69 -13.90
C ASN A 72 10.81 -12.06 -12.60
N GLU A 73 10.61 -10.75 -12.43
CA GLU A 73 10.94 -10.06 -11.18
C GLU A 73 9.75 -9.98 -10.22
N ARG A 74 8.54 -10.36 -10.66
CA ARG A 74 7.35 -10.32 -9.81
C ARG A 74 7.46 -11.36 -8.71
N MET A 75 6.95 -11.01 -7.53
CA MET A 75 6.86 -11.92 -6.38
C MET A 75 6.11 -13.21 -6.75
N ASP A 76 6.58 -14.36 -6.26
CA ASP A 76 5.91 -15.64 -6.51
C ASP A 76 4.52 -15.64 -5.83
N MET A 77 3.52 -16.19 -6.52
CA MET A 77 2.13 -16.18 -6.01
C MET A 77 1.97 -16.92 -4.67
N LYS A 78 2.82 -17.91 -4.36
CA LYS A 78 2.84 -18.56 -3.05
C LYS A 78 3.30 -17.59 -1.97
N GLU A 79 4.29 -16.76 -2.25
CA GLU A 79 4.77 -15.70 -1.35
C GLU A 79 3.72 -14.61 -1.16
N VAL A 80 3.04 -14.21 -2.24
CA VAL A 80 1.89 -13.28 -2.18
C VAL A 80 0.83 -13.80 -1.21
N VAL A 81 0.45 -15.09 -1.32
CA VAL A 81 -0.53 -15.70 -0.40
C VAL A 81 -0.05 -15.68 1.05
N VAL A 82 1.24 -15.94 1.30
CA VAL A 82 1.82 -15.86 2.65
C VAL A 82 1.75 -14.42 3.19
N GLY A 83 2.13 -13.43 2.39
CA GLY A 83 2.06 -12.02 2.75
C GLY A 83 0.64 -11.55 3.05
N LEU A 84 -0.33 -11.89 2.19
CA LEU A 84 -1.74 -11.55 2.40
C LEU A 84 -2.32 -12.21 3.66
N ARG A 85 -1.90 -13.44 4.00
CA ARG A 85 -2.29 -14.09 5.26
C ARG A 85 -1.76 -13.35 6.48
N ARG A 86 -0.52 -12.86 6.44
CA ARG A 86 0.10 -12.04 7.51
C ARG A 86 -0.65 -10.72 7.69
N ILE A 87 -0.94 -10.01 6.60
CA ILE A 87 -1.75 -8.77 6.62
C ILE A 87 -3.11 -9.03 7.25
N ARG A 88 -3.82 -10.09 6.83
CA ARG A 88 -5.12 -10.46 7.39
C ARG A 88 -5.05 -10.75 8.89
N GLN A 89 -4.01 -11.43 9.36
CA GLN A 89 -3.81 -11.69 10.79
C GLN A 89 -3.61 -10.38 11.56
N LYS A 90 -2.80 -9.47 11.03
CA LYS A 90 -2.55 -8.18 11.67
C LYS A 90 -3.79 -7.28 11.71
N ILE A 91 -4.59 -7.25 10.65
CA ILE A 91 -5.88 -6.55 10.64
C ILE A 91 -6.80 -7.06 11.77
N ARG A 92 -6.84 -8.39 11.99
CA ARG A 92 -7.63 -8.97 13.10
C ARG A 92 -7.12 -8.50 14.46
N MET A 93 -5.80 -8.46 14.67
CA MET A 93 -5.21 -7.98 15.93
C MET A 93 -5.55 -6.52 16.22
N ILE A 94 -5.69 -5.69 15.18
CA ILE A 94 -6.01 -4.26 15.34
C ILE A 94 -7.51 -4.02 15.58
N LYS A 95 -8.38 -4.85 14.99
CA LYS A 95 -9.85 -4.72 15.12
C LYS A 95 -10.41 -5.36 16.40
N GLY A 96 -9.67 -6.26 17.06
CA GLY A 96 -10.16 -7.04 18.19
C GLY A 96 -10.85 -8.32 17.72
#